data_AF-A0A2X3CPH7-F1
#
_entry.id   AF-A0A2X3CPH7-F1
#
_cell.length_a   1.000
_cell.length_b   1.000
_cell.length_c   1.000
_cell.angle_alpha   90.00
_cell.angle_beta   90.00
_cell.angle_gamma   90.00
#
_symmetry.space_group_name_H-M   'P 1'
#
loop_
_entity.id
_entity.type
_entity.pdbx_description
1 polymer ?
#
loop_
_entity_poly.entity_id
_entity_poly.type
_entity_poly.pdbx_seq_one_letter_code
_entity_poly.pdbx_strand_id
1 'polypeptide(L)' 'MSVLVATAYMEEADALTGWCMNAGEVLATGSAAELKAQTGSQTLEQAFIACPEAQRQRIGR' A
#
# COMPACT_ATOMS: atom_id res chain seq x y z
N MET A 1 -17.24 -17.81 -4.14
CA MET A 1 -17.76 -16.64 -3.40
C MET A 1 -16.56 -15.80 -3.01
N SER A 2 -16.55 -14.52 -3.36
CA SER A 2 -15.40 -13.62 -3.15
C SER A 2 -15.87 -12.39 -2.38
N VAL A 3 -15.01 -11.84 -1.51
CA VAL A 3 -15.29 -10.67 -0.67
C VAL A 3 -14.19 -9.63 -0.90
N LEU A 4 -14.58 -8.38 -1.12
CA LEU A 4 -13.69 -7.23 -1.18
C LEU A 4 -13.95 -6.38 0.07
N VAL A 5 -12.88 -6.01 0.79
CA VAL A 5 -12.94 -5.13 1.95
C VAL A 5 -12.09 -3.91 1.65
N ALA A 6 -12.64 -2.71 1.87
CA ALA A 6 -11.94 -1.45 1.72
C ALA A 6 -12.01 -0.70 3.05
N THR A 7 -10.87 -0.25 3.54
CA THR A 7 -10.75 0.55 4.76
C THR A 7 -9.77 1.69 4.54
N ALA A 8 -10.02 2.81 5.22
CA ALA A 8 -9.09 3.92 5.31
C ALA A 8 -8.16 3.81 6.54
N TYR A 9 -8.41 2.85 7.45
CA TYR A 9 -7.62 2.65 8.65
C TYR A 9 -6.51 1.62 8.40
N MET A 10 -5.26 2.06 8.57
CA MET A 10 -4.09 1.25 8.25
C MET A 10 -3.91 0.05 9.19
N GLU A 11 -4.38 0.15 10.44
CA GLU A 11 -4.35 -0.96 11.40
C GLU A 11 -5.26 -2.13 10.96
N GLU A 12 -6.41 -1.82 10.35
CA GLU A 12 -7.29 -2.82 9.74
C GLU A 12 -6.71 -3.37 8.43
N ALA A 13 -5.97 -2.53 7.68
CA ALA A 13 -5.30 -2.94 6.45
C ALA A 13 -4.06 -3.83 6.70
N ASP A 14 -3.38 -3.70 7.83
CA ASP A 14 -2.20 -4.52 8.19
C ASP A 14 -2.56 -6.01 8.34
N ALA A 15 -3.80 -6.29 8.76
CA ALA A 15 -4.34 -7.63 8.93
C ALA A 15 -4.79 -8.30 7.62
N LEU A 16 -4.76 -7.59 6.48
CA LEU A 16 -5.30 -8.04 5.21
C LEU A 16 -4.20 -8.07 4.12
N THR A 17 -4.27 -9.06 3.24
CA THR A 17 -3.44 -9.11 2.03
C THR A 17 -4.21 -8.44 0.90
N GLY A 18 -3.71 -7.32 0.36
CA GLY A 18 -4.54 -6.49 -0.50
C GLY A 18 -3.80 -5.50 -1.38
N TRP A 19 -4.55 -4.49 -1.81
CA TRP A 19 -4.08 -3.42 -2.66
C TRP A 19 -4.14 -2.11 -1.89
N CYS A 20 -3.05 -1.34 -1.96
CA CYS A 20 -3.01 0.04 -1.50
C CYS A 20 -3.32 0.95 -2.68
N MET A 21 -4.27 1.86 -2.53
CA MET A 21 -4.69 2.77 -3.59
C MET A 21 -4.66 4.23 -3.13
N ASN A 22 -4.21 5.14 -3.99
CA ASN A 22 -4.26 6.57 -3.77
C ASN A 22 -4.68 7.28 -5.06
N ALA A 23 -5.56 8.28 -4.94
CA ALA A 23 -6.08 9.06 -6.08
C ALA A 23 -6.68 8.21 -7.23
N GLY A 24 -7.22 7.02 -6.92
CA GLY A 24 -7.77 6.09 -7.93
C GLY A 24 -6.73 5.18 -8.60
N GLU A 25 -5.45 5.30 -8.23
CA GLU A 25 -4.38 4.44 -8.72
C GLU A 25 -3.97 3.40 -7.67
N VAL A 26 -3.65 2.18 -8.11
CA VAL A 26 -3.00 1.18 -7.26
C VAL A 26 -1.55 1.59 -7.05
N LEU A 27 -1.20 1.86 -5.80
CA LEU A 27 0.16 2.17 -5.37
C LEU A 27 1.00 0.90 -5.24
N ALA A 28 0.41 -0.14 -4.68
CA ALA A 28 1.13 -1.39 -4.45
C ALA A 28 0.16 -2.53 -4.17
N THR A 29 0.66 -3.74 -4.42
CA THR A 29 -0.08 -5.00 -4.28
C THR A 29 0.72 -5.94 -3.39
N GLY A 30 0.08 -6.54 -2.39
CA GLY A 30 0.71 -7.49 -1.48
C GLY A 30 0.24 -7.32 -0.04
N SER A 31 0.88 -8.06 0.85
CA SER A 31 0.70 -7.91 2.29
C SER A 31 1.36 -6.63 2.81
N ALA A 32 0.88 -6.15 3.95
CA ALA A 32 1.49 -5.03 4.65
C ALA A 32 2.96 -5.28 5.03
N ALA A 33 3.35 -6.53 5.30
CA ALA A 33 4.73 -6.90 5.55
C ALA A 33 5.62 -6.70 4.31
N GLU A 34 5.14 -7.10 3.13
CA GLU A 34 5.86 -6.90 1.86
C GLU A 34 5.99 -5.42 1.51
N LEU A 35 4.96 -4.62 1.79
CA LEU A 35 4.99 -3.17 1.66
C LEU A 35 6.05 -2.55 2.57
N LYS A 36 6.04 -2.88 3.86
CA LYS A 36 7.03 -2.43 4.85
C LYS A 36 8.46 -2.80 4.44
N ALA A 37 8.66 -4.01 3.93
CA ALA A 37 9.95 -4.48 3.44
C ALA A 37 10.43 -3.73 2.18
N GLN A 38 9.53 -3.48 1.22
CA GLN A 38 9.85 -2.77 -0.02
C GLN A 38 10.21 -1.30 0.22
N THR A 39 9.55 -0.63 1.17
CA THR A 39 9.80 0.79 1.48
C THR A 39 10.82 0.98 2.61
N GLY A 40 11.28 -0.09 3.26
CA GLY A 40 12.16 -0.02 4.43
C GLY A 40 11.51 0.68 5.63
N SER A 41 10.18 0.63 5.73
CA SER A 41 9.41 1.35 6.74
C SER A 41 9.04 0.46 7.92
N GLN A 42 8.87 1.06 9.10
CA GLN A 42 8.52 0.31 10.32
C GLN A 42 6.99 0.18 10.48
N THR A 43 6.23 1.11 9.92
CA THR A 43 4.76 1.11 9.98
C THR A 43 4.14 1.10 8.58
N LEU A 44 2.89 0.62 8.49
CA LEU A 44 2.16 0.60 7.22
C LEU A 44 1.89 2.02 6.70
N GLU A 45 1.63 2.98 7.59
CA GLU A 45 1.47 4.39 7.22
C GLU A 45 2.73 4.97 6.59
N GLN A 46 3.91 4.71 7.18
CA GLN A 46 5.18 5.14 6.60
C GLN A 46 5.41 4.49 5.23
N ALA A 47 5.11 3.20 5.10
CA ALA A 47 5.20 2.50 3.82
C ALA A 47 4.26 3.11 2.78
N PHE A 48 3.04 3.45 3.18
CA PHE A 48 2.05 4.06 2.31
C PHE A 48 2.43 5.48 1.88
N ILE A 49 3.09 6.26 2.73
CA ILE A 49 3.59 7.60 2.40
C ILE A 49 4.83 7.53 1.48
N ALA A 50 5.71 6.55 1.68
CA ALA A 50 6.91 6.36 0.87
C ALA A 50 6.60 5.79 -0.53
N CYS A 51 5.53 5.00 -0.67
CA CYS A 51 5.16 4.35 -1.93
C CYS A 51 4.83 5.35 -3.08
N PRO A 52 4.09 6.46 -2.87
CA PRO A 52 3.86 7.51 -3.86
C PRO A 52 5.12 8.14 -4.45
N GLU A 53 6.22 8.27 -3.69
CA GLU A 53 7.49 8.78 -4.23
C GLU A 53 8.10 7.79 -5.22
N ALA A 54 8.05 6.50 -4.91
CA ALA A 54 8.45 5.44 -5.82
C ALA A 54 7.53 5.35 -7.05
N GLN A 55 6.22 5.60 -6.90
CA GLN A 55 5.26 5.65 -8.01
C GLN A 55 5.50 6.85 -8.93
N ARG A 56 5.70 8.06 -8.39
CA ARG A 56 5.98 9.28 -9.19
C ARG A 56 7.19 9.12 -10.09
N GLN A 57 8.20 8.35 -9.69
CA GLN A 57 9.36 8.04 -10.52
C GLN A 57 9.04 7.09 -11.68
N ARG A 58 8.00 6.25 -11.57
CA ARG A 58 7.61 5.27 -12.61
C ARG A 58 6.72 5.84 -13.70
N ILE A 59 5.84 6.79 -13.39
CA ILE A 59 4.91 7.43 -14.36
C ILE A 59 5.57 8.57 -15.17
N GLY A 60 6.81 8.94 -14.86
CA GLY A 60 7.58 9.96 -15.58
C GLY A 60 8.51 9.42 -16.68
N ARG A 61 8.32 8.18 -17.15
CA ARG A 61 9.18 7.55 -18.16
C ARG A 61 8.40 6.99 -19.34
#